data_AF-A0A960V2H9-F1
#
_entry.id   AF-A0A960V2H9-F1
#
_cell.length_a   1.000
_cell.length_b   1.000
_cell.length_c   1.000
_cell.angle_alpha   90.00
_cell.angle_beta   90.00
_cell.angle_gamma   90.00
#
_symmetry.space_group_name_H-M   'P 1'
#
loop_
_entity.id
_entity.type
_entity.pdbx_description
1 polymer ?
#
loop_
_entity_poly.entity_id
_entity_poly.type
_entity_poly.pdbx_seq_one_letter_code
_entity_poly.pdbx_strand_id
1 'polypeptide(L)'
;MFQRSKKRAARSRQIAAAPVDPPPVKQWRLVSLAALVVVVIGCASLWERESEEPTVILAFHDTAGRCQILVQDLELPVSIAPRTELPWSPNAQAALWIGSRFPWQKAIQVIIDCRNYYPHIKYIALSDLNTIEGRELGRYDLYLGAPTDRALCLGLKAWTVAEKSALLQSKSEQQFRQLIQAHSGGEKRCVSQGLADEE
;
A
#
# COMPACT_ATOMS: atom_id res chain seq x y z
N MET A 1 -85.21 -18.80 17.95
CA MET A 1 -86.20 -19.63 17.25
C MET A 1 -85.45 -20.68 16.44
N PHE A 2 -85.78 -21.95 16.69
CA PHE A 2 -85.65 -23.20 15.91
C PHE A 2 -84.64 -23.27 14.73
N GLN A 3 -83.59 -24.08 14.82
CA GLN A 3 -83.51 -25.54 14.52
C GLN A 3 -83.77 -25.96 13.06
N ARG A 4 -82.75 -26.58 12.43
CA ARG A 4 -82.76 -27.91 11.75
C ARG A 4 -81.55 -27.98 10.79
N SER A 5 -80.45 -28.66 11.11
CA SER A 5 -80.26 -30.13 11.06
C SER A 5 -80.60 -30.74 9.71
N LYS A 6 -79.58 -31.12 8.91
CA LYS A 6 -79.60 -32.35 8.10
C LYS A 6 -78.20 -32.97 8.03
N LYS A 7 -78.02 -33.98 8.88
CA LYS A 7 -77.04 -35.07 8.73
C LYS A 7 -77.28 -35.80 7.41
N ARG A 8 -76.22 -36.12 6.67
CA ARG A 8 -76.13 -37.35 5.88
C ARG A 8 -74.75 -37.96 6.00
N ALA A 9 -74.72 -39.14 6.61
CA ALA A 9 -73.64 -40.09 6.57
C ALA A 9 -73.61 -40.77 5.19
N ALA A 10 -72.44 -41.18 4.71
CA ALA A 10 -72.21 -42.56 4.30
C ALA A 10 -70.77 -42.80 3.78
N ARG A 11 -70.21 -43.87 4.32
CA ARG A 11 -69.39 -44.91 3.67
C ARG A 11 -67.93 -44.60 3.33
N SER A 12 -67.11 -45.00 4.30
CA SER A 12 -65.91 -45.83 4.15
C SER A 12 -65.79 -46.55 2.80
N ARG A 13 -64.69 -46.23 2.11
CA ARG A 13 -63.97 -47.18 1.27
C ARG A 13 -62.52 -47.18 1.75
N GLN A 14 -62.18 -48.25 2.47
CA GLN A 14 -60.80 -48.68 2.60
C GLN A 14 -60.34 -49.09 1.19
N ILE A 15 -59.33 -48.41 0.66
CA ILE A 15 -58.56 -48.89 -0.47
C ILE A 15 -57.18 -49.19 0.08
N ALA A 16 -56.82 -50.46 -0.03
CA ALA A 16 -55.59 -51.05 0.43
C ALA A 16 -54.37 -50.34 -0.16
N ALA A 17 -53.34 -50.24 0.67
CA ALA A 17 -52.02 -49.78 0.32
C ALA A 17 -51.42 -50.64 -0.80
N ALA A 18 -51.06 -49.99 -1.91
CA ALA A 18 -50.04 -50.51 -2.80
C ALA A 18 -48.66 -50.05 -2.27
N PRO A 19 -47.65 -50.92 -2.21
CA PRO A 19 -46.29 -50.50 -1.89
C PRO A 19 -45.79 -49.60 -3.02
N VAL A 20 -45.66 -48.30 -2.75
CA VAL A 20 -44.95 -47.38 -3.64
C VAL A 20 -43.47 -47.53 -3.31
N ASP A 21 -42.74 -48.15 -4.24
CA ASP A 21 -41.28 -48.18 -4.19
C ASP A 21 -40.73 -46.75 -4.01
N PRO A 22 -39.79 -46.54 -3.07
CA PRO A 22 -39.14 -45.24 -2.96
C PRO A 22 -38.37 -44.97 -4.26
N PRO A 23 -38.52 -43.77 -4.86
CA PRO A 23 -37.67 -43.39 -5.98
C PRO A 23 -36.21 -43.41 -5.52
N PRO A 24 -35.26 -43.79 -6.39
CA PRO A 24 -33.85 -43.77 -6.05
C PRO A 24 -33.48 -42.36 -5.62
N VAL A 25 -33.12 -42.20 -4.34
CA VAL A 25 -32.56 -40.96 -3.78
C VAL A 25 -31.16 -40.80 -4.35
N LYS A 26 -31.08 -40.42 -5.62
CA LYS A 26 -29.85 -40.21 -6.36
C LYS A 26 -29.44 -38.74 -6.18
N GLN A 27 -28.54 -38.53 -5.21
CA GLN A 27 -27.36 -37.67 -5.35
C GLN A 27 -27.51 -36.16 -5.69
N TRP A 28 -28.63 -35.50 -5.38
CA TRP A 28 -28.80 -34.07 -5.71
C TRP A 28 -28.73 -33.11 -4.51
N ARG A 29 -27.92 -33.44 -3.48
CA ARG A 29 -27.72 -32.52 -2.33
C ARG A 29 -26.26 -32.31 -1.89
N LEU A 30 -25.30 -32.62 -2.74
CA LEU A 30 -23.87 -32.32 -2.45
C LEU A 30 -23.23 -31.29 -3.37
N VAL A 31 -23.93 -30.82 -4.42
CA VAL A 31 -23.33 -29.87 -5.37
C VAL A 31 -23.49 -28.40 -4.94
N SER A 32 -24.49 -28.06 -4.12
CA SER A 32 -24.73 -26.65 -3.73
C SER A 32 -23.81 -26.11 -2.64
N LEU A 33 -23.22 -26.96 -1.77
CA LEU A 33 -22.30 -26.48 -0.73
C LEU A 33 -20.86 -26.37 -1.23
N ALA A 34 -20.40 -27.30 -2.07
CA ALA A 34 -19.05 -27.23 -2.65
C ALA A 34 -18.91 -26.03 -3.62
N ALA A 35 -19.93 -25.74 -4.43
CA ALA A 35 -19.91 -24.57 -5.31
C ALA A 35 -19.92 -23.24 -4.55
N LEU A 36 -20.61 -23.16 -3.40
CA LEU A 36 -20.65 -21.95 -2.58
C LEU A 36 -19.34 -21.71 -1.82
N VAL A 37 -18.67 -22.77 -1.38
CA VAL A 37 -17.33 -22.67 -0.75
C VAL A 37 -16.28 -22.24 -1.75
N VAL A 38 -16.32 -22.71 -3.01
CA VAL A 38 -15.37 -22.27 -4.05
C VAL A 38 -15.59 -20.80 -4.44
N VAL A 39 -16.83 -20.29 -4.43
CA VAL A 39 -17.10 -18.86 -4.71
C VAL A 39 -16.73 -17.97 -3.53
N VAL A 40 -16.93 -18.40 -2.28
CA VAL A 40 -16.51 -17.61 -1.10
C VAL A 40 -14.99 -17.60 -0.95
N ILE A 41 -14.30 -18.71 -1.23
CA ILE A 41 -12.83 -18.75 -1.26
C ILE A 41 -12.30 -17.95 -2.47
N GLY A 42 -12.93 -18.06 -3.64
CA GLY A 42 -12.54 -17.27 -4.83
C GLY A 42 -12.74 -15.76 -4.68
N CYS A 43 -13.73 -15.30 -3.91
CA CYS A 43 -13.89 -13.89 -3.57
C CYS A 43 -12.95 -13.42 -2.45
N ALA A 44 -12.59 -14.28 -1.50
CA ALA A 44 -11.61 -13.95 -0.46
C ALA A 44 -10.18 -13.83 -1.02
N SER A 45 -9.80 -14.71 -1.95
CA SER A 45 -8.46 -14.72 -2.56
C SER A 45 -8.23 -13.60 -3.60
N LEU A 46 -9.28 -12.85 -3.98
CA LEU A 46 -9.15 -11.71 -4.91
C LEU A 46 -9.04 -10.35 -4.19
N TRP A 47 -9.24 -10.32 -2.87
CA TRP A 47 -9.08 -9.12 -2.05
C TRP A 47 -7.68 -9.00 -1.43
N GLU A 48 -6.82 -9.99 -1.62
CA GLU A 48 -5.41 -9.96 -1.23
C GLU A 48 -4.54 -9.14 -2.20
N ARG A 49 -5.15 -8.13 -2.86
CA ARG A 49 -4.45 -7.03 -3.49
C ARG A 49 -3.96 -6.12 -2.37
N GLU A 50 -2.69 -6.30 -2.03
CA GLU A 50 -1.80 -5.29 -1.47
C GLU A 50 -2.52 -4.32 -0.52
N SER A 51 -2.57 -4.67 0.76
CA SER A 51 -2.65 -3.64 1.79
C SER A 51 -1.35 -2.84 1.69
N GLU A 52 -1.31 -1.86 0.78
CA GLU A 52 -0.17 -0.95 0.58
C GLU A 52 -0.16 0.04 1.76
N GLU A 53 0.15 -0.47 2.95
CA GLU A 53 0.27 0.35 4.15
C GLU A 53 1.41 1.35 3.98
N PRO A 54 1.22 2.62 4.40
CA PRO A 54 2.24 3.63 4.26
C PRO A 54 3.49 3.25 5.05
N THR A 55 4.59 2.95 4.34
CA THR A 55 5.82 2.44 4.94
C THR A 55 6.95 3.46 4.82
N VAL A 56 7.76 3.57 5.87
CA VAL A 56 8.94 4.45 5.86
C VAL A 56 10.21 3.61 5.71
N ILE A 57 11.01 3.95 4.72
CA ILE A 57 12.32 3.35 4.46
C ILE A 57 13.38 4.35 4.92
N LEU A 58 14.24 3.91 5.84
CA LEU A 58 15.34 4.70 6.36
C LEU A 58 16.64 4.23 5.73
N ALA A 59 17.44 5.14 5.20
CA ALA A 59 18.78 4.80 4.76
C ALA A 59 19.65 4.37 5.94
N PHE A 60 20.53 3.39 5.73
CA PHE A 60 21.39 2.85 6.78
C PHE A 60 22.45 3.87 7.21
N HIS A 61 22.45 4.23 8.50
CA HIS A 61 23.52 4.96 9.18
C HIS A 61 23.40 4.81 10.71
N ASP A 62 24.40 5.30 11.44
CA ASP A 62 24.55 5.14 12.90
C ASP A 62 23.37 5.64 13.74
N THR A 63 22.58 6.56 13.20
CA THR A 63 21.42 7.16 13.90
C THR A 63 20.07 6.73 13.32
N ALA A 64 20.06 5.86 12.29
CA ALA A 64 18.83 5.38 11.66
C ALA A 64 17.92 4.64 12.66
N GLY A 65 18.51 3.82 13.56
CA GLY A 65 17.75 3.13 14.61
C GLY A 65 17.04 4.07 15.60
N ARG A 66 17.56 5.30 15.80
CA ARG A 66 16.89 6.30 16.65
C ARG A 66 15.72 6.98 15.93
N CYS A 67 15.87 7.29 14.63
CA CYS A 67 14.73 7.78 13.83
C CYS A 67 13.66 6.69 13.65
N GLN A 68 14.04 5.40 13.57
CA GLN A 68 13.08 4.30 13.51
C GLN A 68 12.09 4.33 14.68
N ILE A 69 12.56 4.52 15.90
CA ILE A 69 11.70 4.58 17.10
C ILE A 69 10.68 5.71 16.98
N LEU A 70 11.12 6.90 16.53
CA LEU A 70 10.22 8.06 16.36
C LEU A 70 9.15 7.82 15.29
N VAL A 71 9.51 7.17 14.18
CA VAL A 71 8.56 6.88 13.12
C VAL A 71 7.58 5.77 13.55
N GLN A 72 8.01 4.83 14.38
CA GLN A 72 7.13 3.81 14.96
C GLN A 72 6.06 4.43 15.87
N ASP A 73 6.36 5.52 16.58
CA ASP A 73 5.37 6.27 17.38
C ASP A 73 4.25 6.89 16.51
N LEU A 74 4.48 7.02 15.20
CA LEU A 74 3.46 7.48 14.23
C LEU A 74 2.56 6.35 13.70
N GLU A 75 2.72 5.14 14.23
CA GLU A 75 2.03 3.92 13.80
C GLU A 75 2.32 3.57 12.32
N LEU A 76 3.52 3.90 11.84
CA LEU A 76 3.95 3.58 10.48
C LEU A 76 4.95 2.42 10.53
N PRO A 77 4.79 1.39 9.67
CA PRO A 77 5.83 0.40 9.43
C PRO A 77 7.14 1.07 9.01
N VAL A 78 8.26 0.60 9.58
CA VAL A 78 9.59 1.13 9.27
C VAL A 78 10.51 0.01 8.85
N SER A 79 11.23 0.22 7.75
CA SER A 79 12.33 -0.65 7.32
C SER A 79 13.62 0.16 7.21
N ILE A 80 14.75 -0.45 7.56
CA ILE A 80 16.07 0.13 7.31
C ILE A 80 16.61 -0.52 6.03
N ALA A 81 17.01 0.31 5.07
CA ALA A 81 17.63 -0.16 3.84
C ALA A 81 18.90 -0.96 4.16
N PRO A 82 19.23 -2.01 3.38
CA PRO A 82 20.47 -2.75 3.60
C PRO A 82 21.68 -1.82 3.43
N ARG A 83 22.77 -2.15 4.13
CA ARG A 83 24.04 -1.43 3.99
C ARG A 83 24.53 -1.57 2.55
N THR A 84 24.74 -0.45 1.87
CA THR A 84 25.35 -0.39 0.53
C THR A 84 26.86 -0.57 0.62
N GLU A 85 27.49 -0.98 -0.48
CA GLU A 85 28.95 -1.06 -0.59
C GLU A 85 29.62 0.31 -0.43
N LEU A 86 28.94 1.36 -0.89
CA LEU A 86 29.38 2.73 -0.70
C LEU A 86 29.18 3.18 0.75
N PRO A 87 30.19 3.83 1.36
CA PRO A 87 30.09 4.35 2.70
C PRO A 87 29.02 5.44 2.77
N TRP A 88 28.26 5.44 3.86
CA TRP A 88 27.30 6.49 4.15
C TRP A 88 28.01 7.85 4.22
N SER A 89 27.46 8.85 3.53
CA SER A 89 27.83 10.24 3.78
C SER A 89 26.60 11.15 3.65
N PRO A 90 26.52 12.23 4.45
CA PRO A 90 25.40 13.17 4.39
C PRO A 90 25.19 13.80 3.00
N ASN A 91 26.25 13.90 2.19
CA ASN A 91 26.14 14.46 0.85
C ASN A 91 25.72 13.41 -0.19
N ALA A 92 26.06 12.14 0.01
CA ALA A 92 25.66 11.05 -0.89
C ALA A 92 24.21 10.59 -0.69
N GLN A 93 23.62 10.86 0.48
CA GLN A 93 22.28 10.41 0.86
C GLN A 93 21.36 11.57 1.27
N ALA A 94 21.29 12.61 0.43
CA ALA A 94 20.59 13.86 0.73
C ALA A 94 19.19 13.97 0.10
N ALA A 95 18.63 12.87 -0.41
CA ALA A 95 17.32 12.87 -1.06
C ALA A 95 16.22 12.24 -0.19
N LEU A 96 14.99 12.72 -0.39
CA LEU A 96 13.76 12.21 0.18
C LEU A 96 12.81 11.86 -0.97
N TRP A 97 12.33 10.64 -1.00
CA TRP A 97 11.41 10.17 -2.02
C TRP A 97 10.11 9.81 -1.37
N ILE A 98 9.01 10.29 -1.93
CA ILE A 98 7.68 10.12 -1.38
C ILE A 98 6.83 9.43 -2.42
N GLY A 99 6.29 8.27 -2.05
CA GLY A 99 5.37 7.49 -2.86
C GLY A 99 4.19 8.35 -3.32
N SER A 100 3.74 8.12 -4.55
CA SER A 100 2.69 8.94 -5.14
C SER A 100 1.35 8.84 -4.42
N ARG A 101 1.13 7.83 -3.57
CA ARG A 101 -0.06 7.64 -2.76
C ARG A 101 0.23 7.70 -1.24
N PHE A 102 1.44 8.07 -0.85
CA PHE A 102 1.77 8.27 0.55
C PHE A 102 0.92 9.40 1.15
N PRO A 103 0.27 9.22 2.33
CA PRO A 103 -0.56 10.25 2.95
C PRO A 103 0.25 11.50 3.29
N TRP A 104 -0.10 12.64 2.69
CA TRP A 104 0.71 13.86 2.77
C TRP A 104 0.88 14.40 4.20
N GLN A 105 -0.14 14.28 5.07
CA GLN A 105 -0.03 14.70 6.47
C GLN A 105 1.01 13.85 7.23
N LYS A 106 1.01 12.54 6.99
CA LYS A 106 1.98 11.62 7.58
C LYS A 106 3.38 11.90 7.04
N ALA A 107 3.52 12.23 5.74
CA ALA A 107 4.81 12.60 5.15
C ALA A 107 5.39 13.85 5.83
N ILE A 108 4.58 14.89 6.03
CA ILE A 108 4.98 16.10 6.76
C ILE A 108 5.44 15.76 8.17
N GLN A 109 4.67 14.93 8.89
CA GLN A 109 5.02 14.56 10.26
C GLN A 109 6.36 13.81 10.32
N VAL A 110 6.56 12.83 9.44
CA VAL A 110 7.84 12.11 9.31
C VAL A 110 9.00 13.06 9.01
N ILE A 111 8.80 14.03 8.10
CA ILE A 111 9.82 15.05 7.79
C ILE A 111 10.14 15.89 9.03
N ILE A 112 9.14 16.30 9.81
CA ILE A 112 9.33 17.08 11.03
C ILE A 112 10.13 16.28 12.06
N ASP A 113 9.75 15.04 12.33
CA ASP A 113 10.32 14.24 13.40
C ASP A 113 11.74 13.78 13.06
N CYS A 114 12.00 13.39 11.81
CA CYS A 114 13.31 12.91 11.40
C CYS A 114 14.27 14.02 10.89
N ARG A 115 13.87 15.31 10.89
CA ARG A 115 14.75 16.42 10.46
C ARG A 115 16.06 16.52 11.25
N ASN A 116 16.05 16.14 12.52
CA ASN A 116 17.24 16.19 13.39
C ASN A 116 18.22 15.04 13.09
N TYR A 117 17.73 13.97 12.47
CA TYR A 117 18.51 12.78 12.11
C TYR A 117 18.99 12.82 10.67
N TYR A 118 18.19 13.45 9.79
CA TYR A 118 18.52 13.69 8.39
C TYR A 118 18.57 15.19 8.06
N PRO A 119 19.39 16.01 8.75
CA PRO A 119 19.44 17.46 8.54
C PRO A 119 19.98 17.85 7.16
N HIS A 120 20.66 16.90 6.51
CA HIS A 120 21.31 17.06 5.22
C HIS A 120 20.36 16.85 4.03
N ILE A 121 19.10 16.43 4.25
CA ILE A 121 18.13 16.28 3.16
C ILE A 121 17.94 17.63 2.46
N LYS A 122 18.19 17.64 1.15
CA LYS A 122 18.11 18.82 0.27
C LYS A 122 17.17 18.59 -0.89
N TYR A 123 16.97 17.35 -1.31
CA TYR A 123 16.18 17.02 -2.49
C TYR A 123 14.92 16.28 -2.05
N ILE A 124 13.77 16.67 -2.57
CA ILE A 124 12.49 16.01 -2.31
C ILE A 124 11.81 15.74 -3.64
N ALA A 125 11.35 14.50 -3.84
CA ALA A 125 10.67 14.08 -5.07
C ALA A 125 9.48 13.16 -4.80
N LEU A 126 8.54 13.15 -5.74
CA LEU A 126 7.46 12.17 -5.79
C LEU A 126 7.87 10.97 -6.65
N SER A 127 7.62 9.76 -6.16
CA SER A 127 8.04 8.49 -6.76
C SER A 127 7.30 8.12 -8.05
N ASP A 128 6.16 8.74 -8.36
CA ASP A 128 5.43 8.52 -9.63
C ASP A 128 6.28 8.87 -10.86
N LEU A 129 7.41 9.57 -10.65
CA LEU A 129 8.23 10.12 -11.71
C LEU A 129 9.36 9.21 -12.18
N ASN A 130 9.74 8.12 -11.50
CA ASN A 130 10.72 7.18 -12.06
C ASN A 130 10.97 5.94 -11.18
N THR A 131 11.18 4.80 -11.85
CA THR A 131 11.78 3.59 -11.29
C THR A 131 13.14 3.96 -10.68
N ILE A 132 13.31 3.72 -9.38
CA ILE A 132 14.60 3.79 -8.72
C ILE A 132 15.31 2.48 -9.06
N GLU A 133 16.55 2.55 -9.55
CA GLU A 133 17.30 1.40 -10.08
C GLU A 133 17.23 0.19 -9.14
N GLY A 134 16.54 -0.87 -9.59
CA GLY A 134 16.46 -2.16 -8.91
C GLY A 134 15.50 -2.27 -7.71
N ARG A 135 14.85 -1.18 -7.27
CA ARG A 135 13.76 -1.23 -6.29
C ARG A 135 12.68 -0.24 -6.70
N GLU A 136 11.54 -0.75 -7.15
CA GLU A 136 10.33 0.07 -7.26
C GLU A 136 10.00 0.58 -5.86
N LEU A 137 10.26 1.86 -5.59
CA LEU A 137 9.75 2.49 -4.38
C LEU A 137 8.23 2.39 -4.47
N GLY A 138 7.62 1.73 -3.49
CA GLY A 138 6.19 1.50 -3.47
C GLY A 138 5.43 2.83 -3.55
N ARG A 139 4.24 2.81 -4.13
CA ARG A 139 3.38 4.01 -4.20
C ARG A 139 3.06 4.58 -2.82
N TYR A 140 3.16 3.75 -1.78
CA TYR A 140 2.90 4.09 -0.39
C TYR A 140 4.18 4.12 0.45
N ASP A 141 5.36 4.15 -0.17
CA ASP A 141 6.63 4.19 0.57
C ASP A 141 7.18 5.60 0.66
N LEU A 142 7.83 5.94 1.77
CA LEU A 142 8.60 7.17 1.92
C LEU A 142 10.04 6.80 2.28
N TYR A 143 10.99 7.17 1.42
CA TYR A 143 12.40 6.85 1.60
C TYR A 143 13.18 8.10 2.06
N LEU A 144 13.62 8.10 3.33
CA LEU A 144 14.55 9.08 3.89
C LEU A 144 16.01 8.67 3.67
N GLY A 145 16.81 9.60 3.11
CA GLY A 145 18.25 9.37 2.90
C GLY A 145 18.56 8.63 1.60
N ALA A 146 17.73 8.80 0.58
CA ALA A 146 17.99 8.20 -0.71
C ALA A 146 19.21 8.84 -1.42
N PRO A 147 19.78 8.15 -2.42
CA PRO A 147 20.99 8.60 -3.10
C PRO A 147 20.85 9.96 -3.80
N THR A 148 21.84 10.83 -3.60
CA THR A 148 21.89 12.21 -4.14
C THR A 148 22.22 12.23 -5.63
N ASP A 149 23.07 11.31 -6.10
CA ASP A 149 23.39 11.13 -7.52
C ASP A 149 22.12 11.00 -8.36
N ARG A 150 21.15 10.19 -7.91
CA ARG A 150 19.87 10.02 -8.59
C ARG A 150 19.02 11.27 -8.54
N ALA A 151 19.01 12.00 -7.41
CA ALA A 151 18.33 13.30 -7.35
C ALA A 151 18.90 14.29 -8.37
N LEU A 152 20.22 14.33 -8.53
CA LEU A 152 20.89 15.16 -9.53
C LEU A 152 20.59 14.70 -10.97
N CYS A 153 20.52 13.38 -11.19
CA CYS A 153 20.10 12.80 -12.46
C CYS A 153 18.69 13.20 -12.88
N LEU A 154 17.76 13.19 -11.94
CA LEU A 154 16.41 13.68 -12.16
C LEU A 154 16.33 15.21 -12.26
N GLY A 155 17.46 15.91 -12.22
CA GLY A 155 17.51 17.37 -12.30
C GLY A 155 16.85 18.06 -11.11
N LEU A 156 16.66 17.37 -9.98
CA LEU A 156 16.02 17.94 -8.81
C LEU A 156 16.80 19.15 -8.30
N LYS A 157 16.07 20.18 -7.91
CA LYS A 157 16.65 21.37 -7.29
C LYS A 157 16.77 21.15 -5.79
N ALA A 158 17.86 21.64 -5.22
CA ALA A 158 18.02 21.66 -3.77
C ALA A 158 17.04 22.66 -3.16
N TRP A 159 16.30 22.21 -2.15
CA TRP A 159 15.31 23.01 -1.45
C TRP A 159 15.96 23.99 -0.48
N THR A 160 15.50 25.23 -0.55
CA THR A 160 15.81 26.30 0.39
C THR A 160 15.06 26.12 1.71
N VAL A 161 15.50 26.83 2.75
CA VAL A 161 14.83 26.84 4.06
C VAL A 161 13.38 27.36 3.96
N ALA A 162 13.14 28.36 3.10
CA ALA A 162 11.83 28.92 2.86
C ALA A 162 10.88 27.91 2.20
N GLU A 163 11.35 27.19 1.18
CA GLU A 163 10.55 26.16 0.49
C GLU A 163 10.22 24.99 1.43
N LYS A 164 11.18 24.54 2.24
CA LYS A 164 10.93 23.52 3.27
C LYS A 164 9.86 23.98 4.24
N SER A 165 9.95 25.23 4.72
CA SER A 165 8.96 25.80 5.63
C SER A 165 7.57 25.88 4.99
N ALA A 166 7.48 26.25 3.71
CA ALA A 166 6.23 26.28 2.96
C ALA A 166 5.60 24.88 2.79
N LEU A 167 6.41 23.83 2.58
CA LEU A 167 5.93 22.45 2.51
C LEU A 167 5.31 22.00 3.84
N LEU A 168 5.97 22.29 4.96
CA LEU A 168 5.51 21.95 6.30
C LEU A 168 4.21 22.69 6.69
N GLN A 169 3.95 23.85 6.07
CA GLN A 169 2.75 24.65 6.28
C GLN A 169 1.64 24.37 5.26
N SER A 170 1.82 23.39 4.37
CA SER A 170 0.80 23.04 3.38
C SER A 170 -0.49 22.59 4.06
N LYS A 171 -1.63 23.04 3.51
CA LYS A 171 -2.96 22.79 4.09
C LYS A 171 -3.76 21.75 3.31
N SER A 172 -3.27 21.35 2.14
CA SER A 172 -3.92 20.39 1.27
C SER A 172 -2.91 19.53 0.53
N GLU A 173 -3.35 18.33 0.17
CA GLU A 173 -2.56 17.40 -0.65
C GLU A 173 -2.13 18.01 -1.97
N GLN A 174 -3.04 18.74 -2.63
CA GLN A 174 -2.75 19.40 -3.90
C GLN A 174 -1.62 20.42 -3.75
N GLN A 175 -1.66 21.25 -2.71
CA GLN A 175 -0.61 22.23 -2.44
C GLN A 175 0.72 21.54 -2.15
N PHE A 176 0.71 20.49 -1.33
CA PHE A 176 1.89 19.68 -1.02
C PHE A 176 2.55 19.12 -2.28
N ARG A 177 1.76 18.49 -3.15
CA ARG A 177 2.24 17.90 -4.41
C ARG A 177 2.75 18.96 -5.38
N GLN A 178 2.03 20.08 -5.53
CA GLN A 178 2.45 21.18 -6.39
C GLN A 178 3.80 21.77 -5.96
N LEU A 179 4.02 21.94 -4.67
CA LEU A 179 5.31 22.39 -4.15
C LEU A 179 6.43 21.41 -4.52
N ILE A 180 6.21 20.10 -4.37
CA ILE A 180 7.24 19.11 -4.72
C ILE A 180 7.50 19.08 -6.22
N GLN A 181 6.45 19.07 -7.04
CA GLN A 181 6.54 19.05 -8.50
C GLN A 181 7.19 20.31 -9.08
N ALA A 182 7.05 21.47 -8.44
CA ALA A 182 7.75 22.69 -8.86
C ALA A 182 9.29 22.56 -8.74
N HIS A 183 9.77 21.61 -7.95
CA HIS A 183 11.20 21.36 -7.70
C HIS A 183 11.74 20.11 -8.40
N SER A 184 10.88 19.34 -9.09
CA SER A 184 11.34 18.31 -10.02
C SER A 184 11.89 18.97 -11.28
N GLY A 185 13.16 18.73 -11.59
CA GLY A 185 13.74 19.14 -12.87
C GLY A 185 13.23 18.27 -14.01
N GLY A 186 13.29 18.79 -15.23
CA GLY A 186 13.15 17.94 -16.41
C GLY A 186 14.25 16.88 -16.39
N GLU A 187 13.87 15.63 -16.67
CA GLU A 187 14.76 14.48 -16.67
C GLU A 187 16.05 14.78 -17.45
N LYS A 188 17.19 14.80 -16.75
CA LYS A 188 18.48 14.85 -17.42
C LYS A 188 18.88 13.40 -17.65
N ARG A 189 19.22 13.07 -18.90
CA ARG A 189 19.63 11.73 -19.28
C ARG A 189 20.91 11.37 -18.51
N CYS A 190 20.76 10.69 -17.37
CA CYS A 190 21.89 10.09 -16.69
C CYS A 190 22.23 8.81 -17.43
N VAL A 191 23.39 8.83 -18.08
CA VAL A 191 24.03 7.60 -18.52
C VAL A 191 24.44 6.90 -17.24
N SER A 192 23.65 5.93 -16.79
CA SER A 192 24.15 4.89 -15.91
C SER A 192 25.26 4.20 -16.69
N GLN A 193 26.51 4.64 -16.49
CA GLN A 193 27.65 3.81 -16.84
C GLN A 193 27.51 2.57 -15.96
N GLY A 194 26.89 1.54 -16.53
CA GLY A 194 26.99 0.20 -16.00
C GLY A 194 28.48 -0.09 -15.84
N LEU A 195 28.89 -0.34 -14.60
CA LEU A 195 30.00 -1.24 -14.32
C LEU A 195 29.58 -2.62 -14.83
N ALA A 196 29.62 -2.78 -16.15
CA ALA A 196 29.71 -4.06 -16.81
C ALA A 196 31.16 -4.17 -17.28
N ASP A 197 31.82 -5.21 -16.79
CA ASP A 197 32.98 -5.87 -17.38
C ASP A 197 34.30 -5.08 -17.37
N GLU A 198 35.14 -5.33 -16.36
CA GLU A 198 36.52 -5.73 -16.61
C GLU A 198 36.90 -6.87 -15.64
N GLU A 199 37.44 -7.93 -16.25
CA GLU A 199 37.78 -9.26 -15.73
C GLU A 199 38.76 -9.30 -14.54
#